data_AF-A0A936C6B9-F1
#
_entry.id   AF-A0A936C6B9-F1
#
_cell.length_a   1.000
_cell.length_b   1.000
_cell.length_c   1.000
_cell.angle_alpha   90.00
_cell.angle_beta   90.00
_cell.angle_gamma   90.00
#
_symmetry.space_group_name_H-M   'P 1'
#
loop_
_entity.id
_entity.type
_entity.pdbx_description
1 polymer ?
#
loop_
_entity_poly.entity_id
_entity_poly.type
_entity_poly.pdbx_seq_one_letter_code
_entity_poly.pdbx_strand_id
1 'polypeptide(L)' 'MNGKILVAALLAACTLAGCGSPKPKGPRIDVTIGQQLIELKEAHDAGALSDKEYERQKKALIDSVQ' A
#
# COMPACT_ATOMS: atom_id res chain seq x y z
N MET A 1 55.23 -4.78 2.48
CA MET A 1 54.14 -4.42 3.42
C MET A 1 52.96 -3.99 2.58
N ASN A 2 51.99 -4.90 2.47
CA ASN A 2 51.31 -5.18 1.21
C ASN A 2 49.84 -4.74 1.25
N GLY A 3 49.47 -3.84 0.32
CA GLY A 3 48.33 -3.97 -0.60
C GLY A 3 46.90 -4.21 -0.10
N LYS A 4 46.64 -4.29 1.21
CA LYS A 4 45.31 -4.64 1.74
C LYS A 4 44.47 -3.43 2.19
N ILE A 5 45.03 -2.23 2.20
CA ILE A 5 44.37 -1.03 2.75
C ILE A 5 43.60 -0.24 1.67
N LEU A 6 43.92 -0.43 0.38
CA LEU A 6 43.30 0.34 -0.71
C LEU A 6 41.92 -0.17 -1.15
N VAL A 7 41.54 -1.39 -0.79
CA VAL A 7 40.24 -2.00 -1.20
C VAL A 7 39.09 -1.61 -0.28
N ALA A 8 39.38 -1.18 0.96
CA ALA A 8 38.35 -0.86 1.96
C ALA A 8 37.65 0.50 1.73
N ALA A 9 38.22 1.38 0.92
CA ALA A 9 37.69 2.74 0.73
C ALA A 9 36.61 2.85 -0.37
N LEU A 10 36.47 1.85 -1.26
CA LEU A 10 35.54 1.94 -2.40
C LEU A 10 34.13 1.40 -2.10
N LEU A 11 33.93 0.69 -0.98
CA LEU A 11 32.65 0.06 -0.63
C LEU A 11 31.69 0.94 0.18
N ALA A 12 32.08 2.18 0.51
CA ALA A 12 31.32 3.06 1.41
C ALA A 12 30.40 4.07 0.71
N ALA A 13 30.33 4.09 -0.63
CA ALA A 13 29.60 5.12 -1.37
C ALA A 13 28.15 4.76 -1.79
N CYS A 14 27.68 3.53 -1.55
CA CYS A 14 26.34 3.11 -1.99
C CYS A 14 25.23 3.20 -0.92
N THR A 15 25.49 3.77 0.26
CA THR A 15 24.51 3.77 1.37
C THR A 15 23.51 4.92 1.35
N LEU A 16 23.49 5.79 0.32
CA LEU A 16 22.60 6.96 0.28
C LEU A 16 21.60 7.02 -0.90
N ALA A 17 21.37 5.93 -1.63
CA ALA A 17 20.30 5.85 -2.63
C ALA A 17 18.96 5.33 -2.07
N GLY A 18 18.78 5.38 -0.74
CA GLY A 18 17.53 5.05 -0.05
C GLY A 18 16.71 6.28 0.32
N CYS A 19 16.64 7.29 -0.56
CA CYS A 19 15.67 8.37 -0.40
C CYS A 19 14.28 7.79 -0.70
N GLY A 20 13.63 7.27 0.34
CA GLY A 20 12.23 6.89 0.31
C GLY A 20 11.37 8.14 0.15
N SER A 21 11.31 8.69 -1.05
CA SER A 21 10.33 9.71 -1.39
C SER A 21 8.94 9.09 -1.18
N PRO A 22 8.07 9.65 -0.31
CA PRO A 22 6.69 9.21 -0.27
C PRO A 22 6.12 9.42 -1.66
N LYS A 23 5.75 8.31 -2.32
CA LYS A 23 5.11 8.37 -3.64
C LYS A 23 3.96 9.39 -3.53
N PRO A 24 3.85 10.36 -4.46
CA PRO A 24 2.68 11.21 -4.50
C PRO A 24 1.48 10.28 -4.55
N LYS A 25 0.63 10.35 -3.51
CA LYS A 25 -0.67 9.68 -3.56
C LYS A 25 -1.31 10.26 -4.81
N GLY A 26 -1.45 9.41 -5.84
CA GLY A 26 -2.08 9.79 -7.10
C GLY A 26 -3.44 10.43 -6.82
N PRO A 27 -4.04 11.12 -7.82
CA PRO A 27 -5.30 11.82 -7.64
C PRO A 27 -6.26 10.93 -6.86
N ARG A 28 -6.63 11.39 -5.65
CA ARG A 28 -7.66 10.72 -4.87
C ARG A 28 -8.92 10.96 -5.66
N ILE A 29 -9.32 9.98 -6.46
CA ILE A 29 -10.69 9.92 -6.92
C ILE A 29 -11.48 9.82 -5.61
N ASP A 30 -12.18 10.89 -5.28
CA ASP A 30 -13.02 10.97 -4.09
C ASP A 30 -14.25 10.08 -4.32
N VAL A 31 -14.03 8.77 -4.24
CA VAL A 31 -15.10 7.80 -4.27
C VAL A 31 -15.84 7.91 -2.95
N THR A 32 -17.13 8.25 -3.02
CA THR A 32 -17.97 8.33 -1.82
C THR A 32 -18.05 6.97 -1.14
N ILE A 33 -18.22 6.93 0.19
CA ILE A 33 -18.43 5.67 0.91
C ILE A 33 -19.63 4.90 0.37
N GLY A 34 -20.70 5.61 -0.02
CA GLY A 34 -21.88 4.99 -0.62
C GLY A 34 -21.54 4.20 -1.87
N GLN A 35 -20.71 4.76 -2.76
CA GLN A 35 -20.27 4.10 -3.98
C GLN A 35 -19.41 2.86 -3.67
N GLN A 36 -18.47 2.96 -2.72
CA GLN A 36 -17.63 1.82 -2.34
C GLN A 36 -18.44 0.69 -1.69
N LEU A 37 -19.52 1.02 -0.97
CA LEU A 37 -20.44 0.01 -0.41
C LEU A 37 -21.26 -0.70 -1.50
N ILE A 38 -21.67 0.02 -2.56
CA ILE A 38 -22.35 -0.58 -3.72
C ILE A 38 -21.41 -1.55 -4.43
N GLU A 39 -20.19 -1.11 -4.75
CA GLU A 39 -19.18 -1.95 -5.41
C GLU A 39 -18.85 -3.19 -4.58
N LEU A 40 -18.72 -3.04 -3.26
CA LEU A 40 -18.47 -4.15 -2.34
C LEU A 40 -19.61 -5.18 -2.37
N LYS A 41 -20.86 -4.71 -2.44
CA LYS A 41 -22.04 -5.58 -2.56
C LYS A 41 -22.08 -6.29 -3.91
N GLU A 42 -21.81 -5.60 -5.00
CA GLU A 42 -21.76 -6.21 -6.34
C GLU A 42 -20.70 -7.31 -6.43
N ALA A 43 -19.53 -7.10 -5.82
CA ALA A 43 -18.48 -8.12 -5.76
C ALA A 43 -18.92 -9.37 -4.96
N HIS A 44 -19.66 -9.18 -3.87
CA HIS A 44 -20.25 -10.29 -3.09
C HIS A 44 -21.33 -11.03 -3.87
N ASP A 45 -22.27 -10.30 -4.48
CA ASP A 45 -23.35 -10.87 -5.29
C ASP A 45 -22.80 -11.63 -6.52
N ALA A 46 -21.66 -11.19 -7.06
CA ALA A 46 -20.94 -11.88 -8.14
C ALA A 46 -20.15 -13.12 -7.66
N GLY A 47 -20.13 -13.41 -6.36
CA GLY A 47 -19.41 -14.54 -5.76
C GLY A 47 -17.89 -14.32 -5.63
N ALA A 48 -17.40 -13.10 -5.83
CA ALA A 48 -15.99 -12.78 -5.65
C ALA A 48 -15.58 -12.70 -4.18
N LEU A 49 -16.55 -12.55 -3.27
CA LEU A 49 -16.36 -12.51 -1.82
C LEU A 49 -17.27 -13.53 -1.14
N SER A 50 -16.78 -14.14 -0.07
CA SER A 50 -17.66 -14.88 0.85
C SER A 50 -18.48 -13.91 1.70
N ASP A 51 -19.55 -14.41 2.32
CA ASP A 51 -20.36 -13.63 3.28
C ASP A 51 -19.50 -13.02 4.39
N LYS A 52 -18.49 -13.76 4.86
CA LYS A 52 -17.59 -13.30 5.93
C LYS A 52 -16.66 -12.19 5.45
N GLU A 53 -16.11 -12.31 4.25
CA GLU A 53 -15.28 -11.25 3.65
C GLU A 53 -16.09 -9.98 3.41
N TYR A 54 -17.32 -10.12 2.94
CA TYR A 54 -18.23 -9.01 2.70
C TYR A 54 -18.52 -8.23 3.99
N GLU A 55 -18.99 -8.90 5.03
CA GLU A 55 -19.34 -8.24 6.30
C GLU A 55 -18.14 -7.59 6.98
N ARG A 56 -16.96 -8.25 6.94
CA ARG A 56 -15.72 -7.67 7.46
C ARG A 56 -15.36 -6.36 6.75
N GLN A 57 -15.43 -6.35 5.42
CA GLN A 57 -15.07 -5.18 4.62
C GLN A 57 -16.09 -4.06 4.76
N LYS A 58 -17.38 -4.40 4.76
CA LYS A 58 -18.48 -3.45 4.98
C LYS A 58 -18.33 -2.72 6.30
N LYS A 59 -18.03 -3.46 7.37
CA LYS A 59 -17.75 -2.88 8.68
C LYS A 59 -16.55 -1.94 8.64
N ALA A 60 -15.43 -2.38 8.08
CA ALA A 60 -14.23 -1.54 7.96
C ALA A 60 -14.48 -0.23 7.18
N LEU A 61 -15.33 -0.29 6.14
CA LEU A 61 -15.70 0.88 5.35
C LEU A 61 -16.55 1.88 6.15
N ILE A 62 -17.53 1.39 6.91
CA ILE A 62 -18.38 2.24 7.77
C ILE A 62 -17.56 2.85 8.89
N ASP A 63 -16.71 2.05 9.55
CA ASP A 63 -15.83 2.49 10.63
C ASP A 63 -14.82 3.56 10.16
N SER A 64 -14.52 3.63 8.85
CA SER A 64 -13.58 4.62 8.31
C SER A 64 -14.12 6.06 8.28
N VAL A 65 -15.42 6.25 8.53
CA VAL A 65 -16.09 7.56 8.51
C VAL A 65 -16.83 7.92 9.81
N GLN A 66 -16.73 7.07 10.84
CA GLN A 66 -17.12 7.42 12.21
C GLN A 66 -15.92 7.97 12.98
#